data_AF-A0A9P8L7F4-F1
#
_entry.id   AF-A0A9P8L7F4-F1
#
_cell.length_a   1.000
_cell.length_b   1.000
_cell.length_c   1.000
_cell.angle_alpha   90.00
_cell.angle_beta   90.00
_cell.angle_gamma   90.00
#
_symmetry.space_group_name_H-M   'P 1'
#
loop_
_entity.id
_entity.type
_entity.pdbx_description
1 polymer ?
#
loop_
_entity_poly.entity_id
_entity_poly.type
_entity_poly.pdbx_seq_one_letter_code
_entity_poly.pdbx_strand_id
1 'polypeptide(L)'
;MEKLGDPAGEAEFVAQMFQRDSKNYHVWSYRHWLVRHFSLWDSPTELSDVDSLLRTDVRNNSAWNHRFFLVFGRQDGDPSFIPTPEIVDRELEYAKTAVFEAPQNPCPWIYLRG
;
A
#
# COMPACT_ATOMS: atom_id res chain seq x y z
N MET A 1 9.99 1.10 27.80
CA MET A 1 8.60 0.62 27.96
C MET A 1 7.97 0.64 26.59
N GLU A 2 7.92 -0.53 25.94
CA GLU A 2 7.24 -0.73 24.66
C GLU A 2 5.76 -0.34 24.80
N LYS A 3 5.33 0.67 24.03
CA LYS A 3 3.93 0.99 23.78
C LYS A 3 3.40 0.18 22.59
N LEU A 4 3.88 -1.04 22.40
CA LEU A 4 3.43 -1.92 21.32
C LEU A 4 2.08 -2.53 21.71
N GLY A 5 0.99 -1.86 21.33
CA GLY A 5 -0.36 -2.40 21.55
C GLY A 5 -1.48 -1.61 20.92
N ASP A 6 -1.24 -0.38 20.46
CA ASP A 6 -2.27 0.46 19.83
C ASP A 6 -1.88 0.85 18.40
N PRO A 7 -2.58 0.35 17.36
CA PRO A 7 -2.33 0.74 15.98
C PRO A 7 -2.54 2.24 15.70
N ALA A 8 -3.34 2.95 16.51
CA ALA A 8 -3.61 4.36 16.29
C ALA A 8 -2.38 5.24 16.58
N GLY A 9 -1.61 4.93 17.63
CA GLY A 9 -0.36 5.64 17.94
C GLY A 9 0.73 5.44 16.88
N GLU A 10 0.73 4.27 16.24
CA GLU A 10 1.71 3.93 15.20
C GLU A 10 1.40 4.61 13.85
N ALA A 11 0.11 4.79 13.52
CA ALA A 11 -0.30 5.48 12.30
C ALA A 11 0.20 6.94 12.26
N GLU A 12 0.11 7.66 13.39
CA GLU A 12 0.60 9.03 13.50
C GLU A 12 2.13 9.09 13.38
N PHE A 13 2.84 8.15 13.99
CA PHE A 13 4.30 8.04 13.89
C PHE A 13 4.75 7.79 12.44
N VAL A 14 4.11 6.85 11.75
CA VAL A 14 4.38 6.56 10.33
C VAL A 14 4.09 7.77 9.44
N ALA A 15 2.99 8.48 9.67
CA ALA A 15 2.66 9.70 8.94
C ALA A 15 3.73 10.80 9.12
N GLN A 16 4.23 11.02 10.34
CA GLN A 16 5.32 11.97 10.61
C GLN A 16 6.63 11.59 9.92
N MET A 17 6.93 10.28 9.81
CA MET A 17 8.12 9.82 9.10
C MET A 17 7.99 10.01 7.58
N PHE A 18 6.81 9.77 7.00
CA PHE A 18 6.58 10.02 5.58
C PHE A 18 6.62 11.49 5.18
N GLN A 19 6.27 12.42 6.08
CA GLN A 19 6.45 13.85 5.82
C GLN A 19 7.93 14.23 5.66
N ARG A 20 8.84 13.48 6.28
CA ARG A 20 10.30 13.71 6.17
C ARG A 20 10.89 13.03 4.95
N ASP A 21 10.53 11.78 4.70
CA ASP A 21 10.96 11.03 3.52
C ASP A 21 9.91 9.97 3.14
N SER A 22 9.11 10.28 2.13
CA SER A 22 8.04 9.42 1.61
C SER A 22 8.54 8.15 0.93
N LYS A 23 9.85 8.04 0.65
CA LYS A 23 10.48 6.91 -0.05
C LYS A 23 11.36 6.07 0.88
N ASN A 24 11.40 6.38 2.17
CA ASN A 24 12.22 5.67 3.15
C ASN A 24 11.80 4.20 3.28
N TYR A 25 12.69 3.29 2.88
CA TYR A 25 12.48 1.84 2.90
C TYR A 25 12.14 1.29 4.29
N HIS A 26 12.75 1.83 5.36
CA HIS A 26 12.50 1.36 6.72
C HIS A 26 11.09 1.70 7.19
N VAL A 27 10.56 2.86 6.79
CA VAL A 27 9.19 3.28 7.12
C VAL A 27 8.17 2.38 6.42
N TRP A 28 8.38 2.08 5.14
CA TRP A 28 7.53 1.14 4.40
C TRP A 28 7.58 -0.28 4.96
N SER A 29 8.78 -0.74 5.34
CA SER A 29 8.96 -2.05 5.98
C SER A 29 8.23 -2.13 7.32
N TYR A 30 8.29 -1.06 8.12
CA TYR A 30 7.54 -0.96 9.37
C TYR A 30 6.03 -0.94 9.14
N ARG A 31 5.56 -0.22 8.12
CA ARG A 31 4.14 -0.20 7.71
C ARG A 31 3.64 -1.59 7.30
N HIS A 32 4.44 -2.36 6.54
CA HIS A 32 4.10 -3.76 6.23
C HIS A 32 4.02 -4.63 7.49
N TRP A 33 4.92 -4.40 8.46
CA TRP A 33 4.87 -5.10 9.74
C TRP A 33 3.60 -4.75 10.53
N LEU A 34 3.19 -3.48 10.59
CA LEU A 34 1.96 -3.03 11.25
C LEU A 34 0.72 -3.71 10.67
N VAL A 35 0.62 -3.76 9.33
CA VAL A 35 -0.50 -4.43 8.65
C VAL A 35 -0.59 -5.90 9.04
N ARG A 36 0.55 -6.61 9.08
CA ARG A 36 0.58 -8.03 9.48
C ARG A 36 0.28 -8.20 10.97
N HIS A 37 0.89 -7.38 11.83
CA HIS A 37 0.83 -7.54 13.28
C HIS A 37 -0.56 -7.23 13.84
N PHE A 38 -1.23 -6.22 13.29
CA PHE A 38 -2.56 -5.78 13.72
C PHE A 38 -3.69 -6.21 12.77
N SER A 39 -3.40 -7.06 11.77
CA SER A 39 -4.36 -7.55 10.78
C SER A 39 -5.14 -6.43 10.07
N LEU A 40 -4.46 -5.34 9.68
CA LEU A 40 -5.07 -4.13 9.11
C LEU A 40 -5.40 -4.24 7.62
N TRP A 41 -5.52 -5.46 7.08
CA TRP A 41 -5.75 -5.73 5.66
C TRP A 41 -7.04 -5.09 5.13
N ASP A 42 -8.08 -5.05 5.95
CA ASP A 42 -9.38 -4.45 5.64
C ASP A 42 -9.49 -2.99 6.09
N SER A 43 -8.41 -2.39 6.60
CA SER A 43 -8.42 -1.01 7.04
C SER A 43 -8.67 -0.08 5.84
N PRO A 44 -9.81 0.66 5.81
CA PRO A 44 -10.07 1.60 4.72
C PRO A 44 -9.02 2.71 4.66
N THR A 45 -8.38 3.00 5.80
CA THR A 45 -7.33 4.01 5.93
C THR A 45 -6.08 3.62 5.14
N GLU A 46 -5.66 2.36 5.15
CA GLU A 46 -4.41 1.95 4.48
C GLU A 46 -4.49 2.14 2.97
N LEU A 47 -5.59 1.71 2.34
CA LEU A 47 -5.77 1.89 0.90
C LEU A 47 -6.00 3.36 0.52
N SER A 48 -6.67 4.13 1.39
CA SER A 48 -6.89 5.57 1.20
C SER A 48 -5.58 6.38 1.28
N ASP A 49 -4.69 6.03 2.22
CA ASP A 49 -3.38 6.65 2.35
C ASP A 49 -2.51 6.40 1.12
N VAL A 50 -2.52 5.15 0.62
CA VAL A 50 -1.83 4.79 -0.62
C VAL A 50 -2.39 5.56 -1.81
N ASP A 51 -3.71 5.68 -1.92
CA ASP A 51 -4.34 6.46 -3.00
C ASP A 51 -3.91 7.94 -2.93
N SER A 52 -3.88 8.52 -1.73
CA SER A 52 -3.44 9.90 -1.52
C SER A 52 -1.97 10.11 -1.91
N LEU A 53 -1.10 9.15 -1.59
CA LEU A 53 0.31 9.17 -1.97
C LEU A 53 0.51 9.05 -3.49
N LEU A 54 -0.25 8.18 -4.15
CA LEU A 54 -0.18 7.99 -5.60
C LEU A 54 -0.79 9.15 -6.39
N ARG A 55 -1.84 9.80 -5.87
CA ARG A 55 -2.35 11.06 -6.44
C ARG A 55 -1.32 12.19 -6.36
N THR A 56 -0.50 12.19 -5.31
CA THR A 56 0.55 13.20 -5.11
C THR A 56 1.77 12.91 -5.98
N ASP A 57 2.24 11.66 -6.01
CA ASP A 57 3.35 11.19 -6.85
C ASP A 57 3.02 9.81 -7.41
N VAL A 58 2.46 9.78 -8.63
CA VAL A 58 2.15 8.52 -9.33
C VAL A 58 3.41 7.68 -9.61
N ARG A 59 4.61 8.26 -9.52
CA ARG A 59 5.91 7.56 -9.68
C ARG A 59 6.45 7.03 -8.36
N ASN A 60 5.69 7.12 -7.26
CA ASN A 60 6.10 6.57 -5.99
C ASN A 60 6.03 5.04 -6.00
N ASN A 61 7.16 4.40 -6.32
CA ASN A 61 7.27 2.95 -6.39
C ASN A 61 6.91 2.25 -5.08
N SER A 62 7.24 2.86 -3.93
CA SER A 62 6.94 2.27 -2.63
C SER A 62 5.44 2.25 -2.36
N ALA A 63 4.69 3.27 -2.77
CA ALA A 63 3.24 3.28 -2.67
C ALA A 63 2.59 2.23 -3.60
N TRP A 64 3.08 2.06 -4.83
CA TRP A 64 2.64 0.97 -5.72
C TRP A 64 2.92 -0.41 -5.12
N ASN A 65 4.11 -0.60 -4.57
CA ASN A 65 4.47 -1.86 -3.91
C ASN A 65 3.59 -2.14 -2.68
N HIS A 66 3.31 -1.10 -1.87
CA HIS A 66 2.43 -1.25 -0.71
C HIS A 66 0.99 -1.56 -1.12
N ARG A 67 0.47 -0.91 -2.17
CA ARG A 67 -0.83 -1.24 -2.74
C ARG A 67 -0.93 -2.71 -3.12
N PHE A 68 0.11 -3.22 -3.78
CA PHE A 68 0.17 -4.61 -4.22
C PHE A 68 0.17 -5.55 -3.01
N PHE A 69 1.00 -5.23 -2.01
CA PHE A 69 1.04 -5.96 -0.75
C PHE A 69 -0.32 -6.00 -0.03
N LEU A 70 -1.05 -4.88 0.05
CA LEU A 70 -2.37 -4.83 0.68
C LEU A 70 -3.40 -5.70 -0.07
N VAL A 71 -3.42 -5.64 -1.40
CA VAL A 71 -4.46 -6.28 -2.20
C VAL A 71 -4.16 -7.76 -2.49
N PHE A 72 -2.91 -8.09 -2.78
CA PHE A 72 -2.49 -9.42 -3.23
C PHE A 72 -1.62 -10.16 -2.21
N GLY A 73 -0.99 -9.44 -1.26
CA GLY A 73 -0.13 -10.01 -0.22
C GLY A 73 -0.87 -10.47 1.05
N ARG A 74 -2.20 -10.33 1.10
CA ARG A 74 -3.01 -10.71 2.27
C ARG A 74 -2.91 -12.18 2.65
N GLN A 75 -2.46 -13.05 1.74
CA GLN A 75 -2.15 -14.44 2.04
C GLN A 75 -1.11 -14.63 3.17
N ASP A 76 -0.27 -13.61 3.42
CA ASP A 76 0.66 -13.59 4.55
C ASP A 76 -0.05 -13.60 5.92
N GLY A 77 -1.26 -13.05 6.00
CA GLY A 77 -2.07 -12.98 7.23
C GLY A 77 -3.31 -13.88 7.21
N ASP A 78 -3.83 -14.19 6.03
CA ASP A 78 -4.97 -15.07 5.81
C ASP A 78 -4.69 -15.98 4.59
N PRO A 79 -4.14 -17.19 4.81
CA PRO A 79 -3.77 -18.10 3.72
C PRO A 79 -4.94 -18.54 2.84
N SER A 80 -6.19 -18.36 3.32
CA SER A 80 -7.40 -18.70 2.56
C SER A 80 -7.86 -17.56 1.65
N PHE A 81 -7.26 -16.38 1.78
CA PHE A 81 -7.64 -15.22 0.99
C PHE A 81 -7.29 -15.41 -0.49
N ILE A 82 -8.30 -15.22 -1.33
CA ILE A 82 -8.19 -15.19 -2.78
C ILE A 82 -8.86 -13.88 -3.22
N PRO A 83 -8.14 -12.98 -3.92
CA PRO A 83 -8.75 -11.79 -4.50
C PRO A 83 -9.91 -12.16 -5.41
N THR A 84 -11.07 -11.53 -5.22
CA THR A 84 -12.21 -11.77 -6.09
C THR A 84 -12.00 -11.12 -7.46
N PRO A 85 -12.68 -11.59 -8.52
CA PRO A 85 -12.61 -10.95 -9.84
C PRO A 85 -12.90 -9.43 -9.79
N GLU A 86 -13.83 -9.00 -8.93
CA GLU A 86 -14.19 -7.59 -8.76
C GLU A 86 -13.04 -6.76 -8.18
N ILE A 87 -12.25 -7.34 -7.25
CA ILE A 87 -11.04 -6.69 -6.73
C ILE A 87 -9.99 -6.58 -7.83
N VAL A 88 -9.79 -7.65 -8.60
CA VAL A 88 -8.83 -7.68 -9.71
C VAL A 88 -9.20 -6.63 -10.76
N ASP A 89 -10.46 -6.58 -11.20
CA ASP A 89 -10.94 -5.62 -12.19
C ASP A 89 -10.77 -4.17 -11.70
N ARG A 90 -11.11 -3.89 -10.43
CA ARG A 90 -10.88 -2.58 -9.81
C ARG A 90 -9.42 -2.17 -9.88
N GLU A 91 -8.50 -3.07 -9.54
CA GLU A 91 -7.06 -2.80 -9.55
C GLU A 91 -6.48 -2.65 -10.96
N LEU A 92 -6.99 -3.42 -11.92
CA LEU A 92 -6.63 -3.29 -13.32
C LEU A 92 -7.03 -1.90 -13.85
N GLU A 93 -8.26 -1.46 -13.61
CA GLU A 93 -8.72 -0.13 -14.04
C GLU A 93 -7.96 1.00 -13.36
N TYR A 94 -7.63 0.85 -12.08
CA TYR A 94 -6.79 1.80 -11.35
C TYR A 94 -5.41 1.95 -11.99
N ALA A 95 -4.71 0.84 -12.23
CA ALA A 95 -3.38 0.87 -12.82
C ALA A 95 -3.38 1.31 -14.29
N LYS A 96 -4.41 0.94 -15.07
CA LYS A 96 -4.61 1.46 -16.44
C LYS A 96 -4.75 2.98 -16.45
N THR A 97 -5.53 3.55 -15.53
CA THR A 97 -5.70 5.00 -15.41
C THR A 97 -4.34 5.67 -15.19
N ALA A 98 -3.54 5.16 -14.26
CA ALA A 98 -2.19 5.67 -14.00
C ALA A 98 -1.22 5.50 -15.19
N VAL A 99 -1.35 4.42 -15.97
CA VAL A 99 -0.62 4.23 -17.24
C VAL A 99 -1.01 5.32 -18.24
N PHE A 100 -2.30 5.64 -18.39
CA PHE A 100 -2.73 6.69 -19.31
C PHE A 100 -2.23 8.08 -18.89
N GLU A 101 -2.18 8.35 -17.59
CA GLU A 101 -1.66 9.61 -17.05
C GLU A 101 -0.14 9.76 -17.22
N ALA A 102 0.62 8.66 -17.06
CA ALA A 102 2.07 8.66 -17.18
C ALA A 102 2.59 7.39 -17.87
N PRO A 103 2.47 7.26 -19.21
CA PRO A 103 2.83 6.03 -19.94
C PRO A 103 4.29 5.59 -19.78
N GLN A 104 5.18 6.56 -19.57
CA GLN A 104 6.62 6.35 -19.34
C GLN A 104 6.97 5.96 -17.90
N ASN A 105 6.00 5.98 -16.97
CA ASN A 105 6.20 5.54 -15.59
C ASN A 105 6.16 4.00 -15.53
N PRO A 106 7.26 3.32 -15.17
CA PRO A 106 7.27 1.86 -15.14
C PRO A 106 6.46 1.27 -13.97
N CYS A 107 6.20 2.02 -12.90
CA CYS A 107 5.55 1.49 -11.70
C CYS A 107 4.17 0.85 -11.95
N PRO A 108 3.19 1.53 -12.60
CA PRO A 108 1.90 0.92 -12.87
C PRO A 108 1.97 -0.25 -13.87
N TRP A 109 2.94 -0.27 -14.80
CA TRP A 109 3.17 -1.41 -15.68
C TRP A 109 3.69 -2.63 -14.94
N ILE A 110 4.61 -2.44 -13.99
CA ILE A 110 5.11 -3.51 -13.12
C ILE A 110 3.96 -4.05 -12.26
N TYR A 111 3.14 -3.15 -11.71
CA TYR A 111 1.96 -3.52 -10.92
C TYR A 111 0.97 -4.40 -11.71
N LEU A 112 0.69 -4.05 -12.97
CA LEU A 112 -0.19 -4.84 -13.85
C LEU A 112 0.35 -6.23 -14.18
N ARG A 113 1.68 -6.43 -14.15
CA ARG A 113 2.29 -7.71 -14.49
C ARG A 113 2.13 -8.75 -13.37
N GLY A 114 2.14 -8.30 -12.11
CA GLY A 114 2.26 -9.17 -10.94
C GLY A 114 3.69 -9.58 -10.66
#